data_AF-A0A9D8IPM9-F1
#
_entry.id   AF-A0A9D8IPM9-F1
#
_cell.length_a   1.000
_cell.length_b   1.000
_cell.length_c   1.000
_cell.angle_alpha   90.00
_cell.angle_beta   90.00
_cell.angle_gamma   90.00
#
_symmetry.space_group_name_H-M   'P 1'
#
loop_
_entity.id
_entity.type
_entity.pdbx_description
1 polymer ?
#
loop_
_entity_poly.entity_id
_entity_poly.type
_entity_poly.pdbx_seq_one_letter_code
_entity_poly.pdbx_strand_id
1 'polypeptide(L)'
;MIDVAADISPEWGTALRAKREQDPQGLREAIASGGPRLLGLLVLKRNHPELYAIRVEDLRLQSELKALANEYRAAIEAGSAKAAELEAQLRQKVNRQVDLDLRARAIELKALDAQVRRMVDELTQEARDRTGRVDKVLEAIKAGEEPRSLVRPGFGSGERGGRSWRRPGPTGGEGNESRADPAPGGGSAPKNGAAPSGGAAKNGAAPSGGAAKNGA
;
A
#
# COMPACT_ATOMS: atom_id res chain seq x y z
N MET A 1 -6.78 15.66 14.54
CA MET A 1 -6.96 15.46 13.07
C MET A 1 -6.49 16.68 12.29
N ILE A 2 -6.96 17.89 12.64
CA ILE A 2 -6.47 19.14 12.05
C ILE A 2 -4.94 19.27 12.18
N ASP A 3 -4.35 18.87 13.32
CA ASP A 3 -2.89 18.91 13.49
C ASP A 3 -2.16 17.98 12.53
N VAL A 4 -2.71 16.78 12.26
CA VAL A 4 -2.15 15.85 11.28
C VAL A 4 -2.25 16.41 9.85
N ALA A 5 -3.32 17.14 9.54
CA ALA A 5 -3.44 17.83 8.27
C ALA A 5 -2.43 18.98 8.16
N ALA A 6 -2.19 19.73 9.25
CA ALA A 6 -1.17 20.77 9.33
C ALA A 6 0.25 20.20 9.21
N ASP A 7 0.49 19.02 9.78
CA ASP A 7 1.73 18.27 9.60
C ASP A 7 1.94 17.90 8.13
N ILE A 8 0.91 17.77 7.30
CA ILE A 8 1.06 17.53 5.85
C ILE A 8 1.24 18.85 5.10
N SER A 9 0.27 19.75 5.19
CA SER A 9 0.30 21.10 4.61
C SER A 9 -0.26 22.09 5.64
N PRO A 10 0.52 23.11 6.05
CA PRO A 10 0.04 24.15 6.95
C PRO A 10 -1.22 24.86 6.43
N GLU A 11 -1.30 25.07 5.12
CA GLU A 11 -2.44 25.68 4.43
C GLU A 11 -3.68 24.79 4.59
N TRP A 12 -3.53 23.49 4.41
CA TRP A 12 -4.63 22.54 4.60
C TRP A 12 -5.12 22.51 6.06
N GLY A 13 -4.20 22.52 7.02
CA GLY A 13 -4.54 22.65 8.44
C GLY A 13 -5.32 23.93 8.73
N THR A 14 -4.90 25.05 8.16
CA THR A 14 -5.56 26.35 8.30
C THR A 14 -6.97 26.34 7.67
N ALA A 15 -7.10 25.80 6.46
CA ALA A 15 -8.40 25.66 5.78
C ALA A 15 -9.40 24.82 6.59
N LEU A 16 -8.93 23.73 7.22
CA LEU A 16 -9.79 22.91 8.09
C LEU A 16 -10.18 23.63 9.38
N ARG A 17 -9.31 24.47 9.97
CA ARG A 17 -9.69 25.31 11.12
C ARG A 17 -10.74 26.34 10.74
N ALA A 18 -10.54 27.02 9.60
CA ALA A 18 -11.51 28.00 9.10
C ALA A 18 -12.89 27.35 8.85
N LYS A 19 -12.92 26.17 8.22
CA LYS A 19 -14.17 25.40 8.04
C LYS A 19 -14.83 25.01 9.35
N ARG A 20 -14.07 24.65 10.38
CA ARG A 20 -14.63 24.34 11.71
C ARG A 20 -15.43 25.51 12.30
N GLU A 21 -14.98 26.74 12.07
CA GLU A 21 -15.55 27.94 12.67
C GLU A 21 -16.66 28.55 11.80
N GLN A 22 -16.54 28.45 10.47
CA GLN A 22 -17.40 29.16 9.52
C GLN A 22 -18.39 28.26 8.79
N ASP A 23 -18.08 26.96 8.63
CA ASP A 23 -18.87 26.00 7.85
C ASP A 23 -18.72 24.56 8.40
N PRO A 24 -19.42 24.24 9.51
CA PRO A 24 -19.35 22.92 10.13
C PRO A 24 -19.86 21.78 9.24
N GLN A 25 -20.64 22.09 8.20
CA GLN A 25 -21.13 21.10 7.25
C GLN A 25 -20.07 20.77 6.20
N GLY A 26 -19.45 21.78 5.59
CA GLY A 26 -18.31 21.57 4.69
C GLY A 26 -17.08 20.98 5.40
N LEU A 27 -16.92 21.19 6.72
CA LEU A 27 -15.94 20.42 7.49
C LEU A 27 -16.29 18.92 7.54
N ARG A 28 -17.55 18.57 7.77
CA ARG A 28 -18.00 17.16 7.80
C ARG A 28 -17.78 16.48 6.46
N GLU A 29 -18.04 17.15 5.35
CA GLU A 29 -17.80 16.64 4.00
C GLU A 29 -16.30 16.47 3.70
N ALA A 30 -15.47 17.45 4.10
CA ALA A 30 -14.02 17.35 3.99
C ALA A 30 -13.46 16.19 4.84
N ILE A 31 -14.02 15.94 6.02
CA ILE A 31 -13.68 14.79 6.86
C ILE A 31 -14.24 13.48 6.26
N ALA A 32 -15.41 13.48 5.63
CA ALA A 32 -15.94 12.26 5.02
C ALA A 32 -15.04 11.76 3.87
N SER A 33 -14.50 12.69 3.06
CA SER A 33 -13.62 12.38 1.93
C SER A 33 -12.17 12.12 2.32
N GLY A 34 -11.59 12.90 3.25
CA GLY A 34 -10.18 12.79 3.65
C GLY A 34 -9.93 12.17 5.04
N GLY A 35 -10.97 12.00 5.85
CA GLY A 35 -10.89 11.62 7.26
C GLY A 35 -10.35 10.22 7.52
N PRO A 36 -10.70 9.16 6.76
CA PRO A 36 -10.13 7.84 6.98
C PRO A 36 -8.60 7.83 6.90
N ARG A 37 -8.02 8.57 5.93
CA ARG A 37 -6.57 8.70 5.79
C ARG A 37 -5.95 9.44 6.97
N LEU A 38 -6.56 10.55 7.39
CA LEU A 38 -6.08 11.33 8.55
C LEU A 38 -6.23 10.56 9.88
N LEU A 39 -7.26 9.73 10.03
CA LEU A 39 -7.42 8.83 11.17
C LEU A 39 -6.33 7.78 11.21
N GLY A 40 -6.02 7.15 10.06
CA GLY A 40 -4.92 6.20 9.95
C GLY A 40 -3.59 6.83 10.37
N LEU A 41 -3.30 8.04 9.90
CA LEU A 41 -2.12 8.80 10.30
C LEU A 41 -2.10 9.17 11.79
N LEU A 42 -3.25 9.47 12.39
CA LEU A 42 -3.34 9.74 13.83
C LEU A 42 -2.96 8.51 14.67
N VAL A 43 -3.40 7.32 14.24
CA VAL A 43 -3.03 6.05 14.87
C VAL A 43 -1.53 5.79 14.72
N LEU A 44 -0.97 6.03 13.53
CA LEU A 44 0.46 5.91 13.29
C LEU A 44 1.26 6.88 14.16
N LYS A 45 0.82 8.15 14.30
CA LYS A 45 1.50 9.15 15.12
C LYS A 45 1.71 8.69 16.56
N ARG A 46 0.74 7.95 17.12
CA ARG A 46 0.80 7.43 18.49
C ARG A 46 1.62 6.15 18.60
N ASN A 47 1.41 5.20 17.68
CA ASN A 47 1.91 3.83 17.85
C ASN A 47 3.23 3.58 17.09
N HIS A 48 3.46 4.30 15.99
CA HIS A 48 4.58 4.11 15.06
C HIS A 48 5.07 5.47 14.51
N PRO A 49 5.69 6.33 15.35
CA PRO A 49 6.02 7.71 15.00
C PRO A 49 6.98 7.84 13.80
N GLU A 50 7.87 6.86 13.61
CA GLU A 50 8.78 6.82 12.45
C GLU A 50 8.01 6.60 11.14
N LEU A 51 7.10 5.62 11.11
CA LEU A 51 6.25 5.35 9.95
C LEU A 51 5.31 6.53 9.67
N TYR A 52 4.82 7.19 10.72
CA TYR A 52 4.05 8.42 10.60
C TYR A 52 4.83 9.52 9.85
N ALA A 53 6.08 9.79 10.24
CA ALA A 53 6.90 10.82 9.61
C ALA A 53 7.11 10.52 8.11
N ILE A 54 7.37 9.26 7.74
CA ILE A 54 7.53 8.84 6.35
C ILE A 54 6.25 9.07 5.55
N ARG A 55 5.09 8.69 6.10
CA ARG A 55 3.80 8.85 5.39
C ARG A 55 3.40 10.31 5.24
N VAL A 56 3.71 11.18 6.21
CA VAL A 56 3.53 12.63 6.09
C VAL A 56 4.39 13.20 4.96
N GLU A 57 5.65 12.76 4.89
CA GLU A 57 6.57 13.23 3.86
C GLU A 57 6.17 12.75 2.45
N ASP A 58 5.74 11.50 2.29
CA ASP A 58 5.19 10.99 1.02
C ASP A 58 3.95 11.79 0.59
N LEU A 59 3.10 12.17 1.53
CA LEU A 59 1.92 12.99 1.28
C LEU A 59 2.25 14.40 0.78
N ARG A 60 3.26 15.05 1.37
CA ARG A 60 3.78 16.32 0.87
C ARG A 60 4.31 16.18 -0.54
N LEU A 61 5.15 15.16 -0.75
CA LEU A 61 5.78 14.89 -2.04
C LEU A 61 4.75 14.59 -3.14
N GLN A 62 3.64 13.92 -2.82
CA GLN A 62 2.51 13.70 -3.74
C GLN A 62 1.88 15.02 -4.21
N SER A 63 1.72 16.00 -3.31
CA SER A 63 1.17 17.31 -3.67
C SER A 63 2.12 18.09 -4.58
N GLU A 64 3.42 18.05 -4.29
CA GLU A 64 4.46 18.68 -5.11
C GLU A 64 4.56 18.04 -6.49
N LEU A 65 4.53 16.71 -6.56
CA LEU A 65 4.53 15.95 -7.81
C LEU A 65 3.32 16.31 -8.69
N LYS A 66 2.14 16.48 -8.09
CA LYS A 66 0.93 16.89 -8.83
C LYS A 66 1.07 18.29 -9.42
N ALA A 67 1.60 19.25 -8.65
CA ALA A 67 1.85 20.60 -9.14
C ALA A 67 2.87 20.59 -10.29
N LEU A 68 4.00 19.92 -10.08
CA LEU A 68 5.09 19.83 -11.06
C LEU A 68 4.66 19.11 -12.35
N ALA A 69 3.81 18.08 -12.24
CA ALA A 69 3.26 17.37 -13.40
C ALA A 69 2.31 18.25 -14.22
N ASN A 70 1.61 19.21 -13.60
CA ASN A 70 0.79 20.17 -14.33
C ASN A 70 1.67 21.17 -15.10
N GLU A 71 2.71 21.69 -14.44
CA GLU A 71 3.68 22.59 -15.06
C GLU A 71 4.42 21.93 -16.23
N TYR A 72 4.83 20.67 -16.06
CA TYR A 72 5.47 19.91 -17.12
C TYR A 72 4.55 19.73 -18.34
N ARG A 73 3.28 19.37 -18.13
CA ARG A 73 2.31 19.24 -19.24
C ARG A 73 2.11 20.56 -19.98
N ALA A 74 1.95 21.66 -19.25
CA ALA A 74 1.85 22.99 -19.85
C ALA A 74 3.12 23.38 -20.64
N ALA A 75 4.31 23.04 -20.13
CA ALA A 75 5.57 23.30 -20.82
C ALA A 75 5.74 22.48 -22.11
N ILE A 76 5.30 21.22 -22.11
CA ILE A 76 5.27 20.36 -23.30
C ILE A 76 4.30 20.91 -24.34
N GLU A 77 3.08 21.28 -23.94
CA GLU A 77 2.07 21.87 -24.84
C GLU A 77 2.56 23.19 -25.46
N ALA A 78 3.32 23.99 -24.71
CA ALA A 78 3.90 25.24 -25.18
C ALA A 78 5.22 25.09 -25.97
N GLY A 79 5.75 23.87 -26.14
CA GLY A 79 7.06 23.63 -26.77
C GLY A 79 8.23 24.29 -26.04
N SER A 80 8.11 24.49 -24.71
CA SER A 80 9.08 25.23 -23.92
C SER A 80 10.32 24.39 -23.59
N ALA A 81 11.50 24.99 -23.70
CA ALA A 81 12.76 24.38 -23.23
C ALA A 81 12.76 24.05 -21.72
N LYS A 82 11.86 24.66 -20.93
CA LYS A 82 11.65 24.35 -19.50
C LYS A 82 11.17 22.92 -19.25
N ALA A 83 10.59 22.26 -20.25
CA ALA A 83 10.10 20.89 -20.10
C ALA A 83 11.20 19.92 -19.64
N ALA A 84 12.42 20.06 -20.15
CA ALA A 84 13.54 19.19 -19.78
C ALA A 84 13.96 19.36 -18.30
N GLU A 85 13.95 20.60 -17.80
CA GLU A 85 14.24 20.89 -16.39
C GLU A 85 13.16 20.31 -15.47
N LEU A 86 11.89 20.52 -15.82
CA LEU A 86 10.74 20.00 -15.08
C LEU A 86 10.72 18.47 -15.06
N GLU A 87 11.12 17.81 -16.15
CA GLU A 87 11.27 16.35 -16.21
C GLU A 87 12.36 15.84 -15.25
N ALA A 88 13.51 16.51 -15.21
CA ALA A 88 14.58 16.15 -14.28
C ALA A 88 14.13 16.28 -12.81
N GLN A 89 13.40 17.35 -12.48
CA GLN A 89 12.81 17.53 -11.16
C GLN A 89 11.75 16.47 -10.83
N LEU A 90 10.89 16.11 -11.80
CA LEU A 90 9.91 15.02 -11.65
C LEU A 90 10.61 13.71 -11.34
N ARG A 91 11.64 13.35 -12.10
CA ARG A 91 12.42 12.13 -11.89
C ARG A 91 13.03 12.08 -10.49
N GLN A 92 13.61 13.19 -10.02
CA GLN A 92 14.18 13.28 -8.68
C GLN A 92 13.11 13.06 -7.60
N LYS A 93 11.94 13.70 -7.72
CA LYS A 93 10.84 13.56 -6.74
C LYS A 93 10.22 12.17 -6.79
N VAL A 94 10.07 11.56 -7.96
CA VAL A 94 9.59 10.17 -8.09
C VAL A 94 10.56 9.20 -7.44
N ASN A 95 11.87 9.34 -7.64
CA ASN A 95 12.87 8.50 -6.96
C ASN A 95 12.73 8.62 -5.44
N ARG A 96 12.64 9.84 -4.90
CA ARG A 96 12.43 10.07 -3.47
C ARG A 96 11.13 9.43 -2.96
N GLN A 97 10.07 9.43 -3.77
CA GLN A 97 8.80 8.80 -3.41
C GLN A 97 8.95 7.28 -3.30
N VAL A 98 9.64 6.66 -4.26
CA VAL A 98 9.95 5.23 -4.21
C VAL A 98 10.79 4.90 -2.97
N ASP A 99 11.80 5.71 -2.66
CA ASP A 99 12.64 5.52 -1.46
C ASP A 99 11.86 5.64 -0.15
N LEU A 100 10.86 6.54 -0.08
CA LEU A 100 9.97 6.66 1.07
C LEU A 100 9.07 5.43 1.21
N ASP A 101 8.50 4.93 0.11
CA ASP A 101 7.64 3.75 0.13
C ASP A 101 8.42 2.48 0.51
N LEU A 102 9.63 2.30 -0.02
CA LEU A 102 10.49 1.18 0.35
C LEU A 102 10.86 1.22 1.85
N ARG A 103 11.18 2.39 2.39
CA ARG A 103 11.44 2.55 3.84
C ARG A 103 10.21 2.28 4.69
N ALA A 104 9.04 2.76 4.28
CA ALA A 104 7.79 2.47 4.97
C ALA A 104 7.52 0.96 5.04
N ARG A 105 7.65 0.26 3.91
CA ARG A 105 7.49 -1.19 3.83
C ARG A 105 8.51 -1.94 4.69
N ALA A 106 9.76 -1.48 4.74
CA ALA A 106 10.78 -2.10 5.59
C ALA A 106 10.41 -2.02 7.08
N ILE A 107 9.88 -0.87 7.55
CA ILE A 107 9.41 -0.71 8.92
C ILE A 107 8.20 -1.60 9.22
N GLU A 108 7.24 -1.65 8.30
CA GLU A 108 6.05 -2.51 8.41
C GLU A 108 6.45 -4.00 8.50
N LEU A 109 7.37 -4.45 7.64
CA LEU A 109 7.90 -5.82 7.69
C LEU A 109 8.60 -6.12 9.00
N LYS A 110 9.40 -5.18 9.54
CA LYS A 110 10.04 -5.34 10.85
C LYS A 110 9.01 -5.45 11.98
N ALA A 111 7.92 -4.69 11.92
CA ALA A 111 6.84 -4.75 12.90
C ALA A 111 6.10 -6.10 12.84
N LEU A 112 5.86 -6.62 11.63
CA LEU A 112 5.26 -7.94 11.41
C LEU A 112 6.17 -9.07 11.92
N ASP A 113 7.48 -9.03 11.64
CA ASP A 113 8.45 -9.99 12.16
C ASP A 113 8.42 -10.04 13.70
N ALA A 114 8.42 -8.87 14.34
CA ALA A 114 8.31 -8.78 15.80
C ALA A 114 6.99 -9.38 16.33
N GLN A 115 5.88 -9.19 15.63
CA GLN A 115 4.60 -9.79 16.00
C GLN A 115 4.61 -11.31 15.84
N VAL A 116 5.17 -11.83 14.74
CA VAL A 116 5.29 -13.27 14.52
C VAL A 116 6.15 -13.92 15.61
N ARG A 117 7.29 -13.30 15.97
CA ARG A 117 8.14 -13.79 17.07
C ARG A 117 7.39 -13.86 18.39
N ARG A 118 6.64 -12.81 18.74
CA ARG A 118 5.79 -12.84 19.95
C ARG A 118 4.78 -13.98 19.94
N MET A 119 4.09 -14.20 18.81
CA MET A 119 3.14 -15.32 18.71
C MET A 119 3.84 -16.68 18.85
N VAL A 120 5.06 -16.83 18.31
CA VAL A 120 5.86 -18.04 18.47
C VAL A 120 6.29 -18.24 19.93
N ASP A 121 6.69 -17.17 20.62
CA ASP A 121 7.07 -17.21 22.03
C ASP A 121 5.86 -17.57 22.91
N GLU A 122 4.69 -16.96 22.65
CA GLU A 122 3.43 -17.28 23.32
C GLU A 122 3.06 -18.75 23.13
N LEU A 123 3.09 -19.26 21.90
CA LEU A 123 2.82 -20.67 21.60
C LEU A 123 3.82 -21.62 22.27
N THR A 124 5.10 -21.25 22.30
CA THR A 124 6.14 -22.04 22.96
C THR A 124 5.90 -22.09 24.48
N GLN A 125 5.50 -20.97 25.07
CA GLN A 125 5.14 -20.92 26.49
C GLN A 125 3.88 -21.73 26.79
N GLU A 126 2.86 -21.65 25.95
CA GLU A 126 1.66 -22.48 26.06
C GLU A 126 1.98 -23.97 25.94
N ALA A 127 2.90 -24.35 25.05
CA ALA A 127 3.34 -25.73 24.90
C ALA A 127 4.08 -26.24 26.15
N ARG A 128 4.87 -25.39 26.82
CA ARG A 128 5.52 -25.71 28.09
C ARG A 128 4.51 -25.87 29.24
N ASP A 129 3.47 -25.04 29.27
CA ASP A 129 2.39 -25.12 30.27
C ASP A 129 1.34 -26.21 29.93
N ARG A 130 1.59 -27.04 28.92
CA ARG A 130 0.63 -28.06 28.46
C ARG A 130 0.16 -28.97 29.60
N THR A 131 1.08 -29.47 30.43
CA THR A 131 0.72 -30.38 31.53
C THR A 131 -0.18 -29.69 32.54
N GLY A 132 0.14 -28.46 32.96
CA GLY A 132 -0.71 -27.68 33.86
C GLY A 132 -2.08 -27.37 33.28
N ARG A 133 -2.18 -27.12 31.96
CA ARG A 133 -3.48 -26.99 31.26
C ARG A 133 -4.27 -28.28 31.25
N VAL A 134 -3.62 -29.43 31.02
CA VAL A 134 -4.26 -30.75 31.07
C VAL A 134 -4.80 -31.02 32.47
N ASP A 135 -4.02 -30.76 33.51
CA ASP A 135 -4.42 -30.99 34.90
C ASP A 135 -5.64 -30.12 35.27
N LYS A 136 -5.62 -28.83 34.90
CA LYS A 136 -6.78 -27.92 35.11
C LYS A 136 -8.05 -28.42 34.43
N VAL A 137 -7.95 -28.88 33.18
CA VAL A 137 -9.09 -29.42 32.45
C VAL A 137 -9.59 -30.71 33.12
N LEU A 138 -8.68 -31.60 33.56
CA LEU A 138 -9.05 -32.82 34.26
C LEU A 138 -9.76 -32.55 35.59
N GLU A 139 -9.27 -31.60 36.39
CA GLU A 139 -9.91 -31.23 37.66
C GLU A 139 -11.32 -30.64 37.45
N ALA A 140 -11.50 -29.79 36.44
CA ALA A 140 -12.81 -29.25 36.12
C ALA A 140 -13.80 -30.33 35.65
N ILE A 141 -13.34 -31.32 34.87
CA ILE A 141 -14.15 -32.48 34.50
C ILE A 141 -14.55 -33.28 35.73
N LYS A 142 -13.62 -33.52 36.67
CA LYS A 142 -13.94 -34.20 37.94
C LYS A 142 -14.96 -33.42 38.78
N ALA A 143 -14.97 -32.09 38.67
CA ALA A 143 -15.96 -31.22 39.31
C ALA A 143 -17.32 -31.17 38.59
N GLY A 144 -17.47 -31.87 37.45
CA GLY A 144 -18.72 -31.92 36.68
C GLY A 144 -18.90 -30.80 35.65
N GLU A 145 -17.84 -30.02 35.36
CA GLU A 145 -17.86 -29.00 34.31
C GLU A 145 -17.66 -29.60 32.91
N GLU A 146 -18.29 -29.03 31.89
CA GLU A 146 -18.13 -29.52 30.51
C GLU A 146 -16.74 -29.15 29.93
N PRO A 147 -16.03 -30.09 29.27
CA PRO A 147 -14.69 -29.85 28.73
C PRO A 147 -14.58 -28.73 27.69
N ARG A 148 -15.68 -28.39 27.00
CA ARG A 148 -15.67 -27.49 25.83
C ARG A 148 -15.44 -26.01 26.19
N SER A 149 -15.73 -25.60 27.43
CA SER A 149 -15.47 -24.23 27.90
C SER A 149 -14.00 -23.99 28.29
N LEU A 150 -13.18 -25.05 28.36
CA LEU A 150 -11.89 -25.01 29.07
C LEU A 150 -10.64 -25.18 28.18
N VAL A 151 -10.80 -25.67 26.94
CA VAL A 151 -9.66 -26.02 26.06
C VAL A 151 -9.12 -24.82 25.27
N ARG A 152 -9.88 -23.73 25.12
CA ARG A 152 -9.45 -22.58 24.32
C ARG A 152 -9.50 -21.26 25.09
N PRO A 153 -8.43 -20.89 25.81
CA PRO A 153 -8.16 -19.50 26.08
C PRO A 153 -7.71 -18.84 24.76
N GLY A 154 -8.46 -17.85 24.28
CA GLY A 154 -7.84 -16.70 23.61
C GLY A 154 -7.29 -16.85 22.19
N PHE A 155 -8.12 -17.28 21.23
CA PHE A 155 -8.06 -16.65 19.89
C PHE A 155 -9.44 -16.06 19.62
N GLY A 156 -9.70 -14.88 20.20
CA GLY A 156 -10.86 -14.06 19.86
C GLY A 156 -12.05 -14.01 20.83
N SER A 157 -11.94 -14.40 22.11
CA SER A 157 -12.95 -14.03 23.11
C SER A 157 -12.72 -12.61 23.63
N GLY A 158 -12.68 -11.65 22.71
CA GLY A 158 -13.05 -10.29 23.05
C GLY A 158 -14.57 -10.26 23.12
N GLU A 159 -15.14 -10.17 24.32
CA GLU A 159 -16.44 -9.55 24.54
C GLU A 159 -16.40 -8.14 23.94
N ARG A 160 -16.66 -8.05 22.64
CA ARG A 160 -17.01 -6.83 21.91
C ARG A 160 -17.60 -7.25 20.56
N GLY A 161 -18.92 -7.25 20.52
CA GLY A 161 -19.72 -7.01 19.32
C GLY A 161 -19.36 -7.85 18.10
N GLY A 162 -20.07 -8.95 17.92
CA GLY A 162 -20.00 -9.79 16.72
C GLY A 162 -20.06 -8.97 15.43
N ARG A 163 -18.96 -9.03 14.68
CA ARG A 163 -19.00 -8.95 13.23
C ARG A 163 -18.44 -10.27 12.72
N SER A 164 -19.38 -11.18 12.48
CA SER A 164 -19.12 -12.42 11.79
C SER A 164 -18.50 -12.11 10.44
N TRP A 165 -17.36 -12.70 10.17
CA TRP A 165 -16.84 -12.84 8.82
C TRP A 165 -17.79 -13.79 8.08
N ARG A 166 -18.91 -13.24 7.57
CA ARG A 166 -19.74 -13.91 6.57
C ARG A 166 -18.87 -14.08 5.33
N ARG A 167 -18.38 -15.30 5.17
CA ARG A 167 -17.92 -15.85 3.90
C ARG A 167 -19.09 -15.73 2.91
N PRO A 168 -18.98 -14.99 1.79
CA PRO A 168 -20.02 -14.98 0.77
C PRO A 168 -20.01 -16.35 0.09
N GLY A 169 -21.03 -17.16 0.36
CA GLY A 169 -21.36 -18.30 -0.49
C GLY A 169 -22.12 -17.79 -1.73
N PRO A 170 -21.93 -18.39 -2.91
CA PRO A 170 -22.65 -18.01 -4.11
C PRO A 170 -24.08 -18.55 -4.03
N THR A 171 -25.05 -17.66 -3.84
CA THR A 171 -26.47 -17.98 -4.02
C THR A 171 -26.92 -17.56 -5.40
N GLY A 172 -27.41 -18.51 -6.18
CA GLY A 172 -28.61 -18.36 -7.01
C GLY A 172 -28.45 -17.68 -8.37
N GLY A 173 -28.55 -18.49 -9.41
CA GLY A 173 -28.82 -18.06 -10.78
C GLY A 173 -29.45 -19.21 -11.56
N GLU A 174 -30.72 -19.50 -11.26
CA GLU A 174 -31.55 -20.39 -12.06
C GLU A 174 -31.85 -19.77 -13.44
N GLY A 175 -31.70 -20.59 -14.48
CA GLY A 175 -32.52 -20.66 -15.68
C GLY A 175 -32.80 -19.38 -16.49
N ASN A 176 -32.19 -19.28 -17.68
CA ASN A 176 -33.01 -19.12 -18.89
C ASN A 176 -32.31 -19.72 -20.11
N GLU A 177 -32.92 -20.78 -20.65
CA GLU A 177 -32.62 -21.36 -21.94
C GLU A 177 -33.17 -20.45 -23.04
N SER A 178 -32.30 -19.98 -23.93
CA SER A 178 -32.67 -19.69 -25.32
C SER A 178 -31.44 -19.74 -26.18
N ARG A 179 -31.21 -20.95 -26.70
CA ARG A 179 -30.24 -21.29 -27.72
C ARG A 179 -30.89 -20.97 -29.07
N ALA A 180 -30.42 -19.92 -29.73
CA ALA A 180 -30.63 -19.71 -31.15
C ALA A 180 -29.26 -19.49 -31.78
N ASP A 181 -28.85 -20.44 -32.62
CA ASP A 181 -27.67 -20.37 -33.47
C ASP A 181 -27.72 -19.14 -34.39
N PRO A 182 -26.55 -18.63 -34.80
CA PRO A 182 -26.38 -18.45 -36.23
C PRO A 182 -25.11 -19.09 -36.80
N ALA A 183 -25.29 -19.59 -38.03
CA ALA A 183 -24.35 -20.30 -38.90
C ALA A 183 -23.06 -19.51 -39.24
N PRO A 184 -22.00 -20.20 -39.73
CA PRO A 184 -20.75 -19.57 -40.14
C PRO A 184 -20.84 -19.04 -41.58
N GLY A 185 -20.49 -17.76 -41.80
CA GLY A 185 -20.50 -17.15 -43.11
C GLY A 185 -19.42 -16.08 -43.27
N GLY A 186 -18.33 -16.47 -43.95
CA GLY A 186 -17.61 -15.72 -44.99
C GLY A 186 -17.16 -14.28 -44.75
N GLY A 187 -15.85 -14.03 -44.92
CA GLY A 187 -15.38 -12.71 -45.36
C GLY A 187 -13.92 -12.36 -45.06
N SER A 188 -13.02 -12.92 -45.87
CA SER A 188 -11.89 -12.23 -46.51
C SER A 188 -10.92 -11.36 -45.68
N ALA A 189 -9.73 -11.91 -45.43
CA ALA A 189 -8.50 -11.15 -45.18
C ALA A 189 -7.66 -11.04 -46.47
N PRO A 190 -7.20 -9.85 -46.89
CA PRO A 190 -6.19 -9.76 -47.94
C PRO A 190 -4.79 -10.05 -47.38
N LYS A 191 -4.10 -10.95 -48.08
CA LYS A 191 -2.65 -11.21 -48.00
C LYS A 191 -1.88 -10.18 -48.84
N ASN A 192 -0.57 -10.14 -48.55
CA ASN A 192 0.58 -9.60 -49.30
C ASN A 192 1.15 -8.34 -48.64
N GLY A 193 2.44 -8.24 -48.32
CA GLY A 193 3.58 -9.13 -48.56
C GLY A 193 4.87 -8.32 -48.56
N ALA A 194 5.98 -9.05 -48.39
CA ALA A 194 7.37 -8.69 -48.76
C ALA A 194 8.19 -7.78 -47.82
N ALA A 195 9.16 -8.44 -47.16
CA ALA A 195 10.48 -7.91 -46.82
C ALA A 195 11.39 -7.78 -48.06
N PRO A 196 12.48 -7.03 -47.96
CA PRO A 196 13.83 -7.63 -48.04
C PRO A 196 14.72 -7.11 -46.90
N SER A 197 15.47 -7.94 -46.17
CA SER A 197 16.79 -8.54 -46.50
C SER A 197 17.91 -7.51 -46.74
N GLY A 198 19.00 -7.65 -45.96
CA GLY A 198 20.34 -7.19 -46.33
C GLY A 198 21.00 -6.19 -45.39
N GLY A 199 22.13 -6.58 -44.77
CA GLY A 199 23.14 -5.61 -44.31
C GLY A 199 23.91 -5.98 -43.05
N ALA A 200 24.95 -6.82 -43.19
CA ALA A 200 25.94 -7.11 -42.17
C ALA A 200 27.16 -6.15 -42.27
N ALA A 201 27.70 -5.71 -41.13
CA ALA A 201 29.10 -5.30 -40.89
C ALA A 201 29.26 -5.21 -39.35
N LYS A 202 30.02 -6.03 -38.62
CA LYS A 202 31.47 -6.33 -38.57
C LYS A 202 32.39 -5.11 -38.41
N ASN A 203 33.25 -5.22 -37.37
CA ASN A 203 34.45 -4.45 -36.99
C ASN A 203 34.18 -3.25 -36.07
N GLY A 204 34.88 -3.03 -34.95
CA GLY A 204 36.03 -3.70 -34.35
C GLY A 204 36.65 -2.81 -33.26
N ALA A 205 37.55 -3.42 -32.49
CA ALA A 205 38.66 -2.82 -31.74
C ALA A 205 38.37 -1.95 -30.49
N ALA A 206 38.64 -2.56 -29.33
CA ALA A 206 39.28 -1.89 -28.20
C ALA A 206 40.72 -1.47 -28.56
N PRO A 207 41.27 -0.48 -27.84
CA PRO A 207 42.60 -0.71 -27.29
C PRO A 207 42.70 -0.38 -25.80
N SER A 208 43.52 -1.21 -25.16
CA SER A 208 44.22 -1.04 -23.91
C SER A 208 45.13 0.20 -23.87
N GLY A 209 45.38 0.71 -22.67
CA GLY A 209 46.54 1.54 -22.32
C GLY A 209 46.12 2.78 -21.52
N GLY A 210 46.71 3.15 -20.40
CA GLY A 210 47.90 2.66 -19.71
C GLY A 210 48.08 3.52 -18.45
N ALA A 211 48.77 2.95 -17.47
CA ALA A 211 49.15 3.62 -16.24
C ALA A 211 50.12 4.79 -16.49
N ALA A 212 50.02 5.85 -15.68
CA ALA A 212 51.17 6.69 -15.32
C ALA A 212 50.96 7.28 -13.93
N LYS A 213 51.75 6.77 -12.98
CA LYS A 213 52.18 7.46 -11.76
C LYS A 213 53.00 8.68 -12.16
N ASN A 214 52.87 9.78 -11.43
CA ASN A 214 53.90 10.79 -11.11
C ASN A 214 53.30 11.60 -9.94
N GLY A 215 53.91 11.76 -8.77
CA GLY A 215 55.33 11.73 -8.44
C GLY A 215 55.95 13.12 -8.57
N ALA A 216 55.57 14.03 -7.68
CA ALA A 216 56.36 15.15 -7.18
C ALA A 216 55.73 15.65 -5.88
#